data_AF-A0A0X3BMA9-F1
#
_entry.id   AF-A0A0X3BMA9-F1
#
_cell.length_a   1.000
_cell.length_b   1.000
_cell.length_c   1.000
_cell.angle_alpha   90.00
_cell.angle_beta   90.00
_cell.angle_gamma   90.00
#
_symmetry.space_group_name_H-M   'P 1'
#
loop_
_entity.id
_entity.type
_entity.pdbx_description
1 polymer ?
#
loop_
_entity_poly.entity_id
_entity_poly.type
_entity_poly.pdbx_seq_one_letter_code
_entity_poly.pdbx_strand_id
1 'polypeptide(L)'
;MTPDELHAKDGFRFFRDASLSLPVALLILVGVFLTLLGVLLFPVNIGVIPFSPDGQLGLLLVIIAIQMMALGETPIGQYNRSWFLIALGIVFAAMGIVSCIVPGVLTGVIRVLIGLLNIIGGAVLLTKRVLPVLHTARDPGAEPVVFPPVIKHLLITQTVLNIVAIAFGITMLIPGLVPGIVIAGILVINGLLLFVLAYILQQVEAMASWS
;
A
#
# COMPACT_ATOMS: atom_id res chain seq x y z
N MET A 1 -17.18 -3.95 -49.73
CA MET A 1 -15.90 -3.91 -49.00
C MET A 1 -15.09 -2.75 -49.55
N THR A 2 -14.91 -1.71 -48.76
CA THR A 2 -13.98 -0.60 -49.06
C THR A 2 -12.95 -0.53 -47.92
N PRO A 3 -11.68 -0.20 -48.23
CA PRO A 3 -10.53 -0.33 -47.32
C PRO A 3 -10.44 0.71 -46.19
N ASP A 4 -11.48 1.50 -45.92
CA ASP A 4 -11.43 2.63 -44.98
C ASP A 4 -11.80 2.27 -43.53
N GLU A 5 -12.23 1.04 -43.24
CA GLU A 5 -12.64 0.61 -41.88
C GLU A 5 -11.50 0.07 -41.00
N LEU A 6 -10.24 0.11 -41.45
CA LEU A 6 -9.12 -0.48 -40.70
C LEU A 6 -8.45 0.45 -39.68
N HIS A 7 -8.77 1.75 -39.66
CA HIS A 7 -8.02 2.74 -38.86
C HIS A 7 -8.77 3.38 -37.69
N ALA A 8 -10.03 3.04 -37.42
CA ALA A 8 -10.83 3.70 -36.38
C ALA A 8 -10.92 2.94 -35.04
N LYS A 9 -10.15 1.85 -34.83
CA LYS A 9 -10.37 0.94 -33.69
C LYS A 9 -9.37 1.04 -32.53
N ASP A 10 -8.30 1.80 -32.67
CA ASP A 10 -7.24 1.89 -31.64
C ASP A 10 -7.30 3.13 -30.73
N GLY A 11 -8.11 4.15 -31.07
CA GLY A 11 -8.14 5.42 -30.33
C GLY A 11 -8.92 5.42 -29.01
N PHE A 12 -9.76 4.40 -28.75
CA PHE A 12 -10.76 4.47 -27.67
C PHE A 12 -10.62 3.40 -26.57
N ARG A 13 -9.52 2.63 -26.54
CA ARG A 13 -9.28 1.67 -25.45
C ARG A 13 -8.97 2.33 -24.10
N PHE A 14 -8.61 3.62 -24.08
CA PHE A 14 -8.26 4.37 -22.86
C PHE A 14 -9.49 4.81 -22.05
N PHE A 15 -10.66 4.96 -22.67
CA PHE A 15 -11.92 5.35 -22.01
C PHE A 15 -12.87 4.17 -21.75
N ARG A 16 -12.38 2.93 -21.87
CA ARG A 16 -13.18 1.76 -21.53
C ARG A 16 -13.25 1.65 -20.02
N ASP A 17 -14.46 1.49 -19.47
CA ASP A 17 -14.65 1.27 -18.04
C ASP A 17 -13.75 0.12 -17.57
N ALA A 18 -12.79 0.46 -16.71
CA ALA A 18 -11.97 -0.54 -16.04
C ALA A 18 -12.80 -1.08 -14.88
N SER A 19 -13.21 -2.34 -14.96
CA SER A 19 -13.90 -3.06 -13.87
C SER A 19 -12.89 -3.42 -12.76
N LEU A 20 -12.28 -2.42 -12.13
CA LEU A 20 -11.39 -2.59 -10.99
C LEU A 20 -12.17 -2.42 -9.69
N SER A 21 -11.99 -3.35 -8.75
CA SER A 21 -12.46 -3.14 -7.39
C SER A 21 -11.73 -1.96 -6.75
N LEU A 22 -12.45 -1.15 -5.98
CA LEU A 22 -11.90 0.02 -5.29
C LEU A 22 -10.66 -0.30 -4.41
N PRO A 23 -10.62 -1.44 -3.69
CA PRO A 23 -9.41 -1.88 -2.99
C PRO A 23 -8.20 -2.05 -3.92
N VAL A 24 -8.38 -2.71 -5.07
CA VAL A 24 -7.30 -2.93 -6.03
C VAL A 24 -6.83 -1.60 -6.65
N ALA A 25 -7.74 -0.68 -6.94
CA ALA A 25 -7.39 0.65 -7.46
C ALA A 25 -6.53 1.45 -6.46
N LEU A 26 -6.91 1.46 -5.17
CA LEU A 26 -6.13 2.13 -4.13
C LEU A 26 -4.81 1.41 -3.83
N LEU A 27 -4.76 0.09 -3.97
CA LEU A 27 -3.54 -0.69 -3.85
C LEU A 27 -2.55 -0.34 -4.97
N ILE A 28 -3.04 -0.21 -6.21
CA ILE A 28 -2.25 0.26 -7.34
C ILE A 28 -1.77 1.70 -7.10
N LEU A 29 -2.61 2.59 -6.57
CA LEU A 29 -2.21 3.95 -6.22
C LEU A 29 -1.01 3.97 -5.24
N VAL A 30 -1.05 3.16 -4.19
CA VAL A 30 0.08 3.01 -3.27
C VAL A 30 1.30 2.42 -4.00
N GLY A 31 1.10 1.39 -4.83
CA GLY A 31 2.16 0.76 -5.62
C GLY A 31 2.89 1.77 -6.51
N VAL A 32 2.14 2.57 -7.28
CA VAL A 32 2.67 3.66 -8.10
C VAL A 32 3.43 4.67 -7.25
N PHE A 33 2.86 5.13 -6.14
CA PHE A 33 3.51 6.07 -5.24
C PHE A 33 4.85 5.54 -4.73
N LEU A 34 4.90 4.31 -4.22
CA LEU A 34 6.13 3.73 -3.66
C LEU A 34 7.18 3.42 -4.74
N THR A 35 6.77 2.92 -5.90
CA THR A 35 7.70 2.66 -7.01
C THR A 35 8.29 3.97 -7.54
N LEU A 36 7.47 4.98 -7.79
CA LEU A 36 7.96 6.29 -8.26
C LEU A 36 8.88 6.93 -7.23
N LEU A 37 8.45 6.96 -5.96
CA LEU A 37 9.27 7.50 -4.88
C LEU A 37 10.59 6.74 -4.75
N GLY A 38 10.57 5.42 -4.77
CA GLY A 38 11.77 4.59 -4.71
C GLY A 38 12.73 4.87 -5.87
N VAL A 39 12.22 4.98 -7.10
CA VAL A 39 13.03 5.32 -8.28
C VAL A 39 13.61 6.74 -8.15
N LEU A 40 12.82 7.72 -7.73
CA LEU A 40 13.27 9.10 -7.54
C LEU A 40 14.27 9.24 -6.39
N LEU A 41 14.21 8.39 -5.38
CA LEU A 41 15.15 8.45 -4.27
C LEU A 41 16.59 8.09 -4.68
N PHE A 42 16.82 7.37 -5.77
CA PHE A 42 18.18 7.14 -6.27
C PHE A 42 18.89 8.45 -6.64
N PRO A 43 18.39 9.29 -7.58
CA PRO A 43 18.99 10.57 -7.90
C PRO A 43 18.97 11.57 -6.73
N VAL A 44 18.00 11.49 -5.81
CA VAL A 44 18.02 12.29 -4.57
C VAL A 44 19.24 11.96 -3.72
N ASN A 45 19.53 10.67 -3.50
CA ASN A 45 20.61 10.25 -2.61
C ASN A 45 22.01 10.56 -3.17
N ILE A 46 22.16 10.68 -4.49
CA ILE A 46 23.40 11.14 -5.13
C ILE A 46 23.45 12.67 -5.34
N GLY A 47 22.44 13.40 -4.84
CA GLY A 47 22.42 14.87 -4.84
C GLY A 47 22.04 15.52 -6.17
N VAL A 48 21.45 14.78 -7.11
CA VAL A 48 21.08 15.31 -8.45
C VAL A 48 19.78 16.10 -8.42
N ILE A 49 18.81 15.67 -7.61
CA ILE A 49 17.50 16.35 -7.49
C ILE A 49 17.19 16.73 -6.04
N PRO A 50 16.56 17.91 -5.81
CA PRO A 50 16.13 18.30 -4.48
C PRO A 50 14.98 17.40 -4.01
N PHE A 51 14.89 17.18 -2.69
CA PHE A 51 13.89 16.31 -2.09
C PHE A 51 13.20 17.00 -0.92
N SER A 52 11.87 16.85 -0.88
CA SER A 52 11.05 17.28 0.25
C SER A 52 10.52 16.05 1.00
N PRO A 53 11.09 15.71 2.17
CA PRO A 53 10.59 14.60 2.99
C PRO A 53 9.12 14.79 3.40
N ASP A 54 8.70 16.04 3.60
CA ASP A 54 7.33 16.39 3.98
C ASP A 54 6.32 16.08 2.89
N GLY A 55 6.72 16.20 1.62
CA GLY A 55 5.91 15.80 0.48
C GLY A 55 5.63 14.29 0.47
N GLN A 56 6.65 13.48 0.77
CA GLN A 56 6.52 12.02 0.89
C GLN A 56 5.56 11.64 2.03
N LEU A 57 5.80 12.19 3.23
CA LEU A 57 5.00 11.89 4.41
C LEU A 57 3.54 12.35 4.23
N GLY A 58 3.35 13.55 3.68
CA GLY A 58 2.04 14.11 3.40
C GLY A 58 1.25 13.29 2.38
N LEU A 59 1.87 12.88 1.27
CA LEU A 59 1.22 12.02 0.27
C LEU A 59 0.81 10.67 0.85
N LEU A 60 1.67 10.05 1.65
CA LEU A 60 1.33 8.78 2.30
C LEU A 60 0.15 8.93 3.26
N LEU A 61 0.10 10.03 4.02
CA LEU A 61 -1.01 10.32 4.93
C LEU A 61 -2.32 10.56 4.15
N VAL A 62 -2.27 11.26 3.02
CA VAL A 62 -3.43 11.46 2.14
C VAL A 62 -3.93 10.13 1.57
N ILE A 63 -3.03 9.24 1.16
CA ILE A 63 -3.43 7.91 0.66
C ILE A 63 -4.11 7.10 1.78
N ILE A 64 -3.56 7.11 2.99
CA ILE A 64 -4.18 6.47 4.16
C ILE A 64 -5.56 7.10 4.45
N ALA A 65 -5.68 8.42 4.34
CA ALA A 65 -6.96 9.12 4.51
C ALA A 65 -8.02 8.67 3.49
N ILE A 66 -7.63 8.54 2.22
CA ILE A 66 -8.51 8.05 1.17
C ILE A 66 -8.97 6.62 1.48
N GLN A 67 -8.06 5.74 1.88
CA GLN A 67 -8.39 4.36 2.26
C GLN A 67 -9.37 4.32 3.45
N MET A 68 -9.16 5.15 4.47
CA MET A 68 -10.08 5.25 5.61
C MET A 68 -11.48 5.72 5.21
N MET A 69 -11.58 6.75 4.37
CA MET A 69 -12.87 7.31 3.96
C MET A 69 -13.63 6.42 2.97
N ALA A 70 -12.91 5.78 2.06
CA ALA A 70 -13.46 5.03 0.94
C ALA A 70 -13.72 3.56 1.28
N LEU A 71 -12.78 2.91 1.99
CA LEU A 71 -12.85 1.49 2.33
C LEU A 71 -13.13 1.22 3.82
N GLY A 72 -13.01 2.22 4.70
CA GLY A 72 -13.03 1.99 6.15
C GLY A 72 -11.76 1.29 6.66
N GLU A 73 -10.74 1.14 5.81
CA GLU A 73 -9.48 0.54 6.19
C GLU A 73 -8.61 1.55 6.93
N THR A 74 -8.11 1.15 8.09
CA THR A 74 -7.08 1.89 8.83
C THR A 74 -5.78 1.09 8.78
N PRO A 75 -4.61 1.72 8.99
CA PRO A 75 -3.36 0.98 9.08
C PRO A 75 -3.39 -0.13 10.14
N ILE A 76 -4.17 0.05 11.21
CA ILE A 76 -4.32 -0.89 12.33
C ILE A 76 -5.18 -2.11 11.96
N GLY A 77 -6.07 -1.96 10.97
CA GLY A 77 -6.95 -3.02 10.51
C GLY A 77 -8.18 -2.52 9.75
N GLN A 78 -8.99 -3.48 9.30
CA GLN A 78 -10.23 -3.22 8.58
C GLN A 78 -11.36 -2.90 9.56
N TYR A 79 -12.06 -1.80 9.31
CA TYR A 79 -13.24 -1.37 10.07
C TYR A 79 -14.39 -1.05 9.11
N ASN A 80 -15.62 -1.09 9.61
CA ASN A 80 -16.76 -0.62 8.84
C ASN A 80 -16.71 0.90 8.66
N ARG A 81 -17.11 1.37 7.48
CA ARG A 81 -17.23 2.80 7.19
C ARG A 81 -18.19 3.46 8.18
N SER A 82 -17.63 4.21 9.13
CA SER A 82 -18.39 4.97 10.14
C SER A 82 -18.15 6.46 9.96
N TRP A 83 -19.09 7.28 10.41
CA TRP A 83 -18.96 8.74 10.31
C TRP A 83 -17.73 9.26 11.07
N PHE A 84 -17.38 8.63 12.19
CA PHE A 84 -16.17 8.91 12.94
C PHE A 84 -14.90 8.67 12.10
N LEU A 85 -14.81 7.53 11.40
CA LEU A 85 -13.66 7.25 10.53
C LEU A 85 -13.59 8.21 9.35
N ILE A 86 -14.72 8.63 8.80
CA ILE A 86 -14.75 9.65 7.74
C ILE A 86 -14.20 10.98 8.27
N ALA A 87 -14.65 11.43 9.44
CA ALA A 87 -14.15 12.66 10.06
C ALA A 87 -12.64 12.58 10.34
N LEU A 88 -12.16 11.46 10.88
CA LEU A 88 -10.74 11.22 11.10
C LEU A 88 -9.93 11.23 9.79
N GLY A 89 -10.46 10.60 8.75
CA GLY A 89 -9.88 10.61 7.41
C GLY A 89 -9.76 12.03 6.85
N ILE A 90 -10.77 12.88 7.02
CA ILE A 90 -10.71 14.29 6.60
C ILE A 90 -9.59 15.04 7.33
N VAL A 91 -9.43 14.81 8.64
CA VAL A 91 -8.34 15.41 9.42
C VAL A 91 -6.98 14.96 8.90
N PHE A 92 -6.82 13.66 8.60
CA PHE A 92 -5.57 13.12 8.05
C PHE A 92 -5.28 13.68 6.65
N ALA A 93 -6.30 13.80 5.79
CA ALA A 93 -6.16 14.41 4.47
C ALA A 93 -5.72 15.87 4.59
N ALA A 94 -6.35 16.66 5.47
CA ALA A 94 -5.97 18.05 5.68
C ALA A 94 -4.51 18.19 6.17
N MET A 95 -4.12 17.39 7.17
CA MET A 95 -2.73 17.36 7.65
C MET A 95 -1.74 16.98 6.53
N GLY A 96 -2.08 15.97 5.73
CA GLY A 96 -1.24 15.51 4.64
C GLY A 96 -1.07 16.56 3.53
N ILE A 97 -2.18 17.19 3.11
CA ILE A 97 -2.16 18.26 2.10
C ILE A 97 -1.34 19.46 2.59
N VAL A 98 -1.54 19.91 3.83
CA VAL A 98 -0.79 21.02 4.42
C VAL A 98 0.70 20.70 4.47
N SER A 99 1.07 19.47 4.84
CA SER A 99 2.47 19.02 4.86
C SER A 99 3.12 18.99 3.48
N CYS A 100 2.37 18.68 2.42
CA CYS A 100 2.91 18.72 1.07
C CYS A 100 3.22 20.15 0.60
N ILE A 101 2.47 21.15 1.08
CA ILE A 101 2.60 22.55 0.65
C ILE A 101 3.60 23.32 1.52
N VAL A 102 3.58 23.11 2.83
CA VAL A 102 4.39 23.85 3.80
C VAL A 102 5.32 22.89 4.56
N PRO A 103 6.55 22.68 4.07
CA PRO A 103 7.54 21.85 4.74
C PRO A 103 7.87 22.34 6.16
N GLY A 104 8.19 21.43 7.06
CA GLY A 104 8.68 21.74 8.41
C GLY A 104 7.61 21.99 9.49
N VAL A 105 6.36 22.29 9.15
CA VAL A 105 5.33 22.65 10.16
C VAL A 105 4.77 21.41 10.87
N LEU A 106 4.41 20.37 10.10
CA LEU A 106 3.77 19.15 10.61
C LEU A 106 4.70 17.93 10.59
N THR A 107 5.95 18.08 10.15
CA THR A 107 6.90 16.99 9.91
C THR A 107 6.99 16.03 11.07
N GLY A 108 7.28 16.54 12.28
CA GLY A 108 7.45 15.71 13.47
C GLY A 108 6.18 14.93 13.83
N VAL A 109 5.03 15.61 13.77
CA VAL A 109 3.73 15.01 14.10
C VAL A 109 3.37 13.91 13.11
N ILE A 110 3.43 14.19 11.81
CA ILE A 110 3.07 13.22 10.76
C ILE A 110 4.06 12.06 10.75
N ARG A 111 5.35 12.33 10.94
CA ARG A 111 6.38 11.30 10.98
C ARG A 111 6.14 10.31 12.11
N VAL A 112 5.85 10.80 13.32
CA VAL A 112 5.52 9.93 14.47
C VAL A 112 4.21 9.19 14.22
N LEU A 113 3.18 9.89 13.72
CA LEU A 113 1.88 9.30 13.42
C LEU A 113 1.99 8.13 12.44
N ILE A 114 2.58 8.36 11.26
CA ILE A 114 2.74 7.32 10.24
C ILE A 114 3.68 6.22 10.73
N GLY A 115 4.76 6.58 11.43
CA GLY A 115 5.70 5.60 11.97
C GLY A 115 5.02 4.61 12.92
N LEU A 116 4.24 5.13 13.86
CA LEU A 116 3.45 4.30 14.79
C LEU A 116 2.37 3.50 14.07
N LEU A 117 1.63 4.12 13.14
CA LEU A 117 0.58 3.45 12.37
C LEU A 117 1.14 2.26 11.56
N ASN A 118 2.31 2.42 10.95
CA ASN A 118 2.96 1.35 10.20
C ASN A 118 3.46 0.21 11.09
N ILE A 119 4.03 0.53 12.27
CA ILE A 119 4.50 -0.47 13.23
C ILE A 119 3.32 -1.25 13.80
N ILE A 120 2.32 -0.53 14.34
CA ILE A 120 1.14 -1.14 14.97
C ILE A 120 0.35 -1.93 13.93
N GLY A 121 0.13 -1.35 12.76
CA GLY A 121 -0.60 -1.97 11.66
C GLY A 121 0.05 -3.26 11.18
N GLY A 122 1.33 -3.19 10.84
CA GLY A 122 2.09 -4.37 10.44
C GLY A 122 2.11 -5.44 11.53
N ALA A 123 2.31 -5.06 12.80
CA ALA A 123 2.36 -5.99 13.92
C ALA A 123 1.01 -6.68 14.18
N VAL A 124 -0.10 -5.93 14.15
CA VAL A 124 -1.45 -6.48 14.34
C VAL A 124 -1.79 -7.46 13.22
N LEU A 125 -1.52 -7.11 11.95
CA LEU A 125 -1.79 -7.97 10.80
C LEU A 125 -0.93 -9.24 10.80
N LEU A 126 0.35 -9.15 11.22
CA LEU A 126 1.20 -10.32 11.40
C LEU A 126 0.73 -11.21 12.55
N THR A 127 0.40 -10.62 13.71
CA THR A 127 -0.07 -11.36 14.90
C THR A 127 -1.36 -12.12 14.60
N LYS A 128 -2.35 -11.47 13.97
CA LYS A 128 -3.62 -12.11 13.56
C LYS A 128 -3.42 -13.27 12.58
N ARG A 129 -2.34 -13.27 11.81
CA ARG A 129 -1.99 -14.33 10.86
C ARG A 129 -1.26 -15.50 11.51
N VAL A 130 -0.34 -15.21 12.41
CA VAL A 130 0.55 -16.20 13.03
C VAL A 130 -0.17 -16.98 14.14
N LEU A 131 -1.06 -16.33 14.91
CA LEU A 131 -1.90 -16.96 15.94
C LEU A 131 -2.70 -18.20 15.47
N PRO A 132 -3.52 -18.13 14.40
CA PRO A 132 -4.32 -19.27 13.96
C PRO A 132 -3.44 -20.40 13.41
N VAL A 133 -2.34 -20.09 12.71
CA VAL A 133 -1.40 -21.12 12.20
C VAL A 133 -0.69 -21.85 13.35
N LEU A 134 -0.29 -21.13 14.40
CA LEU A 134 0.29 -21.72 15.62
C LEU A 134 -0.74 -22.54 16.41
N HIS A 135 -1.99 -22.08 16.50
CA HIS A 135 -3.06 -22.84 17.15
C HIS A 135 -3.36 -24.14 16.39
N THR A 136 -3.44 -24.10 15.06
CA THR A 136 -3.60 -25.30 14.22
C THR A 136 -2.39 -26.23 14.30
N ALA A 137 -1.17 -25.70 14.37
CA ALA A 137 0.05 -26.52 14.53
C ALA A 137 0.19 -27.16 15.92
N ARG A 138 -0.54 -26.64 16.93
CA ARG A 138 -0.54 -27.16 18.29
C ARG A 138 -1.61 -28.22 18.52
N ASP A 139 -2.53 -28.42 17.58
CA ASP A 139 -3.57 -29.45 17.61
C ASP A 139 -3.12 -30.66 16.75
N PRO A 140 -2.73 -31.81 17.36
CA PRO A 140 -2.10 -32.93 16.63
C PRO A 140 -3.01 -33.68 15.65
N GLY A 141 -4.28 -33.31 15.54
CA GLY A 141 -5.29 -33.95 14.69
C GLY A 141 -5.86 -33.09 13.57
N ALA A 142 -5.37 -31.85 13.38
CA ALA A 142 -5.86 -30.98 12.31
C ALA A 142 -5.24 -31.40 10.96
N GLU A 143 -6.08 -31.76 10.00
CA GLU A 143 -5.65 -32.03 8.62
C GLU A 143 -4.82 -30.84 8.10
N PRO A 144 -3.69 -31.09 7.40
CA PRO A 144 -2.88 -30.00 6.84
C PRO A 144 -3.77 -29.15 5.95
N VAL A 145 -3.97 -27.88 6.31
CA VAL A 145 -4.74 -26.95 5.48
C VAL A 145 -4.00 -26.82 4.14
N VAL A 146 -4.48 -27.54 3.12
CA VAL A 146 -3.94 -27.52 1.77
C VAL A 146 -4.36 -26.19 1.15
N PHE A 147 -3.60 -25.13 1.44
CA PHE A 147 -3.83 -23.84 0.81
C PHE A 147 -3.59 -23.97 -0.70
N PRO A 148 -4.56 -23.59 -1.54
CA PRO A 148 -4.34 -23.41 -2.97
C PRO A 148 -3.08 -22.56 -3.23
N PRO A 149 -2.29 -22.83 -4.27
CA PRO A 149 -1.04 -22.12 -4.56
C PRO A 149 -1.21 -20.59 -4.57
N VAL A 150 -2.36 -20.11 -5.06
CA VAL A 150 -2.71 -18.69 -5.13
C VAL A 150 -2.78 -18.04 -3.75
N ILE A 151 -3.38 -18.70 -2.76
CA ILE A 151 -3.48 -18.18 -1.38
C ILE A 151 -2.10 -18.13 -0.73
N LYS A 152 -1.21 -19.10 -1.02
CA LYS A 152 0.17 -19.08 -0.52
C LYS A 152 0.94 -17.85 -1.03
N HIS A 153 0.84 -17.53 -2.32
CA HIS A 153 1.49 -16.34 -2.87
C HIS A 153 0.96 -15.03 -2.27
N LEU A 154 -0.36 -14.93 -2.08
CA LEU A 154 -0.99 -13.79 -1.41
C LEU A 154 -0.48 -13.64 0.04
N LEU A 155 -0.43 -14.74 0.78
CA LEU A 155 0.08 -14.76 2.15
C LEU A 155 1.54 -14.32 2.22
N ILE A 156 2.41 -14.88 1.38
CA ILE A 156 3.83 -14.49 1.35
C ILE A 156 3.97 -13.00 1.04
N THR A 157 3.31 -12.53 -0.02
CA THR A 157 3.36 -11.12 -0.44
C THR A 157 2.93 -10.21 0.69
N GLN A 158 1.80 -10.49 1.33
CA GLN A 158 1.30 -9.67 2.44
C GLN A 158 2.22 -9.72 3.68
N THR A 159 2.89 -10.85 3.94
CA THR A 159 3.86 -10.93 5.05
C THR A 159 5.04 -10.01 4.78
N VAL A 160 5.58 -10.04 3.56
CA VAL A 160 6.68 -9.17 3.15
C VAL A 160 6.27 -7.70 3.26
N LEU A 161 5.10 -7.33 2.73
CA LEU A 161 4.59 -5.96 2.80
C LEU A 161 4.44 -5.46 4.25
N ASN A 162 3.96 -6.31 5.17
CA ASN A 162 3.82 -5.94 6.58
C ASN A 162 5.18 -5.78 7.29
N ILE A 163 6.15 -6.63 6.98
CA ILE A 163 7.51 -6.49 7.52
C ILE A 163 8.15 -5.20 7.01
N VAL A 164 7.99 -4.90 5.72
CA VAL A 164 8.48 -3.65 5.12
C VAL A 164 7.80 -2.44 5.76
N ALA A 165 6.49 -2.50 6.02
CA ALA A 165 5.78 -1.44 6.73
C ALA A 165 6.36 -1.19 8.14
N ILE A 166 6.59 -2.25 8.93
CA ILE A 166 7.21 -2.11 10.26
C ILE A 166 8.61 -1.50 10.15
N ALA A 167 9.44 -2.02 9.26
CA ALA A 167 10.80 -1.51 9.04
C ALA A 167 10.78 -0.03 8.65
N PHE A 168 9.90 0.34 7.72
CA PHE A 168 9.70 1.72 7.30
C PHE A 168 9.25 2.61 8.46
N GLY A 169 8.29 2.15 9.28
CA GLY A 169 7.88 2.85 10.49
C GLY A 169 9.01 3.04 11.50
N ILE A 170 9.90 2.06 11.67
CA ILE A 170 11.09 2.20 12.53
C ILE A 170 12.06 3.24 11.97
N THR A 171 12.35 3.22 10.66
CA THR A 171 13.21 4.23 10.02
C THR A 171 12.62 5.64 10.10
N MET A 172 11.28 5.74 10.13
CA MET A 172 10.60 7.01 10.39
C MET A 172 10.78 7.45 11.84
N LEU A 173 10.80 6.57 12.85
CA LEU A 173 11.03 7.01 14.23
C LEU A 173 12.51 7.29 14.52
N ILE A 174 13.43 6.60 13.84
CA ILE A 174 14.87 6.71 14.05
C ILE A 174 15.54 7.11 12.71
N PRO A 175 15.64 8.42 12.39
CA PRO A 175 16.31 8.89 11.18
C PRO A 175 17.78 8.44 11.15
N GLY A 176 18.28 8.09 9.98
CA GLY A 176 19.69 7.72 9.78
C GLY A 176 20.02 6.26 10.13
N LEU A 177 19.05 5.45 10.55
CA LEU A 177 19.25 4.03 10.81
C LEU A 177 19.63 3.23 9.55
N VAL A 178 19.07 3.61 8.40
CA VAL A 178 19.26 2.92 7.12
C VAL A 178 19.67 3.94 6.05
N PRO A 179 20.68 3.62 5.21
CA PRO A 179 21.07 4.49 4.10
C PRO A 179 19.89 4.75 3.15
N GLY A 180 19.74 5.98 2.66
CA GLY A 180 18.60 6.34 1.82
C GLY A 180 18.54 5.57 0.49
N ILE A 181 19.68 5.12 -0.05
CA ILE A 181 19.74 4.24 -1.23
C ILE A 181 19.11 2.86 -0.94
N VAL A 182 19.32 2.32 0.27
CA VAL A 182 18.71 1.06 0.68
C VAL A 182 17.19 1.24 0.83
N ILE A 183 16.75 2.36 1.42
CA ILE A 183 15.32 2.72 1.48
C ILE A 183 14.73 2.83 0.07
N ALA A 184 15.42 3.47 -0.86
CA ALA A 184 15.01 3.60 -2.26
C ALA A 184 14.76 2.22 -2.89
N GLY A 185 15.72 1.29 -2.76
CA GLY A 185 15.60 -0.08 -3.26
C GLY A 185 14.42 -0.83 -2.63
N ILE A 186 14.26 -0.73 -1.30
CA ILE A 186 13.14 -1.35 -0.57
C ILE A 186 11.81 -0.81 -1.08
N LEU A 187 11.67 0.50 -1.29
CA LEU A 187 10.43 1.11 -1.77
C LEU A 187 10.08 0.69 -3.19
N VAL A 188 11.06 0.59 -4.10
CA VAL A 188 10.83 0.06 -5.46
C VAL A 188 10.31 -1.37 -5.38
N ILE A 189 10.99 -2.23 -4.65
CA ILE A 189 10.59 -3.64 -4.48
C ILE A 189 9.18 -3.71 -3.86
N ASN A 190 8.91 -2.91 -2.84
CA ASN A 190 7.60 -2.88 -2.17
C ASN A 190 6.48 -2.43 -3.11
N GLY A 191 6.72 -1.38 -3.91
CA GLY A 191 5.77 -0.94 -4.92
C GLY A 191 5.50 -2.01 -5.98
N LEU A 192 6.54 -2.69 -6.47
CA LEU A 192 6.39 -3.83 -7.40
C LEU A 192 5.61 -5.00 -6.80
N LEU A 193 5.84 -5.33 -5.52
CA LEU A 193 5.07 -6.35 -4.81
C LEU A 193 3.59 -5.98 -4.68
N LEU A 194 3.26 -4.71 -4.51
CA LEU A 194 1.87 -4.25 -4.54
C LEU A 194 1.22 -4.47 -5.92
N PHE A 195 1.92 -4.20 -7.02
CA PHE A 195 1.40 -4.52 -8.35
C PHE A 195 1.16 -6.03 -8.54
N VAL A 196 2.06 -6.87 -8.03
CA VAL A 196 1.87 -8.34 -8.03
C VAL A 196 0.65 -8.73 -7.20
N LEU A 197 0.46 -8.11 -6.03
CA LEU A 197 -0.70 -8.36 -5.18
C LEU A 197 -2.01 -7.95 -5.87
N ALA A 198 -2.04 -6.77 -6.51
CA ALA A 198 -3.18 -6.32 -7.32
C ALA A 198 -3.53 -7.32 -8.42
N TYR A 199 -2.53 -7.83 -9.14
CA TYR A 199 -2.72 -8.82 -10.20
C TYR A 199 -3.29 -10.13 -9.66
N ILE A 200 -2.77 -10.64 -8.55
CA ILE A 200 -3.27 -11.85 -7.90
C ILE A 200 -4.73 -11.67 -7.46
N LEU A 201 -5.06 -10.52 -6.85
CA LEU A 201 -6.43 -10.23 -6.40
C LEU A 201 -7.42 -10.20 -7.55
N GLN A 202 -7.07 -9.57 -8.68
CA GLN A 202 -7.93 -9.56 -9.87
C GLN A 202 -8.19 -10.97 -10.42
N GLN A 203 -7.19 -11.84 -10.42
CA GLN A 203 -7.36 -13.23 -10.85
C GLN A 203 -8.31 -13.99 -9.92
N VAL A 204 -8.21 -13.77 -8.61
CA VAL A 204 -9.10 -14.38 -7.61
C VAL A 204 -10.54 -13.88 -7.75
N GLU A 205 -10.73 -12.56 -7.91
CA GLU A 205 -12.06 -11.97 -8.16
C GLU A 205 -12.68 -12.50 -9.45
N ALA A 206 -11.88 -12.61 -10.52
CA ALA A 206 -12.33 -13.19 -11.78
C ALA A 206 -12.82 -14.62 -11.56
N MET A 207 -12.05 -15.49 -10.89
CA MET A 207 -12.45 -16.88 -10.62
C MET A 207 -13.71 -16.99 -9.76
N ALA A 208 -13.86 -16.13 -8.74
CA ALA A 208 -15.03 -16.13 -7.86
C ALA A 208 -16.33 -15.68 -8.57
N SER A 209 -16.24 -14.90 -9.64
CA SER A 209 -17.42 -14.47 -10.42
C SER A 209 -18.04 -15.57 -11.30
N TRP A 210 -17.39 -16.73 -11.44
CA TRP A 210 -17.88 -17.89 -12.22
C TRP A 210 -18.43 -19.02 -11.35
N SER A 211 -18.45 -18.88 -10.03
CA SER A 211 -19.01 -19.86 -9.06
C SER A 211 -20.31 -19.37 -8.46
#